data_AF-A0A060BUL6-F1
#
_entry.id   AF-A0A060BUL6-F1
#
_cell.length_a   1.000
_cell.length_b   1.000
_cell.length_c   1.000
_cell.angle_alpha   90.00
_cell.angle_beta   90.00
_cell.angle_gamma   90.00
#
_symmetry.space_group_name_H-M   'P 1'
#
loop_
_entity.id
_entity.type
_entity.pdbx_description
1 polymer ?
#
loop_
_entity_poly.entity_id
_entity_poly.type
_entity_poly.pdbx_seq_one_letter_code
_entity_poly.pdbx_strand_id
1 'polypeptide(L)'
;MEPLQRDIRRIELFWKTDLNNQARQEWIQLLRRTRNTAQLEALANHASHRQWHNFSIEAAIQGGMHDVLVWRFPIAFREDFVQVEKTSGVDQWLLMAVARRESAFNPEARSHAGALGLMQVMPATAIMLAQRQGWPRPAQADLLKPLTSLQYGSHYLSQML
;
A
#
# COMPACT_ATOMS: atom_id res chain seq x y z
N MET A 1 16.40 -20.14 9.01
CA MET A 1 16.58 -18.75 8.50
C MET A 1 17.51 -18.67 7.29
N GLU A 2 18.64 -19.40 7.26
CA GLU A 2 19.59 -19.48 6.12
C GLU A 2 18.99 -19.42 4.69
N PRO A 3 18.01 -20.28 4.30
CA PRO A 3 17.53 -20.32 2.92
C PRO A 3 16.78 -19.07 2.45
N LEU A 4 16.31 -18.21 3.37
CA LEU A 4 15.58 -16.97 3.02
C LEU A 4 16.50 -15.74 2.97
N GLN A 5 17.67 -15.81 3.61
CA GLN A 5 18.50 -14.62 3.82
C GLN A 5 19.05 -14.01 2.53
N ARG A 6 19.32 -14.83 1.51
CA ARG A 6 19.81 -14.32 0.22
C ARG A 6 18.76 -13.47 -0.47
N ASP A 7 17.52 -13.93 -0.49
CA ASP A 7 16.41 -13.23 -1.14
C ASP A 7 15.98 -12.00 -0.39
N ILE A 8 15.90 -12.10 0.94
CA ILE A 8 15.64 -10.95 1.80
C ILE A 8 16.70 -9.86 1.55
N ARG A 9 17.99 -10.21 1.50
CA ARG A 9 19.07 -9.25 1.20
C ARG A 9 18.89 -8.58 -0.16
N ARG A 10 18.50 -9.34 -1.18
CA ARG A 10 18.22 -8.78 -2.53
C ARG A 10 17.03 -7.82 -2.51
N ILE A 11 15.96 -8.16 -1.80
CA ILE A 11 14.78 -7.30 -1.63
C ILE A 11 15.15 -6.02 -0.87
N GLU A 12 15.96 -6.13 0.19
CA GLU A 12 16.49 -4.98 0.93
C GLU A 12 17.34 -4.07 0.04
N LEU A 13 18.14 -4.62 -0.88
CA LEU A 13 18.92 -3.81 -1.82
C LEU A 13 18.01 -3.01 -2.75
N PHE A 14 16.99 -3.64 -3.33
CA PHE A 14 16.03 -2.93 -4.18
C PHE A 14 15.29 -1.82 -3.42
N TRP A 15 14.90 -2.08 -2.17
CA TRP A 15 14.25 -1.08 -1.33
C TRP A 15 15.15 0.13 -1.06
N LYS A 16 16.44 -0.09 -0.79
CA LYS A 16 17.42 0.98 -0.53
C LYS A 16 17.75 1.83 -1.75
N THR A 17 17.46 1.34 -2.95
CA THR A 17 17.72 2.04 -4.22
C THR A 17 16.44 2.58 -4.87
N ASP A 18 15.35 2.70 -4.10
CA ASP A 18 14.03 3.15 -4.59
C ASP A 18 13.46 2.30 -5.75
N LEU A 19 13.88 1.03 -5.86
CA LEU A 19 13.40 0.07 -6.85
C LEU A 19 12.26 -0.78 -6.24
N ASN A 20 11.22 -0.10 -5.73
CA ASN A 20 10.15 -0.73 -4.95
C ASN A 20 9.36 -1.78 -5.74
N ASN A 21 9.11 -1.55 -7.04
CA ASN A 21 8.45 -2.55 -7.90
C ASN A 21 9.27 -3.83 -8.04
N GLN A 22 10.59 -3.71 -8.21
CA GLN A 22 11.50 -4.85 -8.26
C GLN A 22 11.54 -5.57 -6.91
N ALA A 23 11.64 -4.83 -5.81
CA ALA A 23 11.55 -5.39 -4.45
C ALA A 23 10.26 -6.19 -4.27
N ARG A 24 9.13 -5.66 -4.75
CA ARG A 24 7.82 -6.32 -4.69
C ARG A 24 7.74 -7.56 -5.56
N GLN A 25 8.26 -7.52 -6.79
CA GLN A 25 8.29 -8.69 -7.67
C GLN A 25 9.06 -9.84 -7.03
N GLU A 26 10.24 -9.54 -6.44
CA GLU A 26 11.04 -10.52 -5.71
C GLU A 26 10.34 -11.05 -4.46
N TRP A 27 9.68 -10.16 -3.71
CA TRP A 27 8.88 -10.54 -2.56
C TRP A 27 7.75 -11.51 -2.93
N ILE A 28 6.99 -11.20 -3.98
CA ILE A 28 5.91 -12.08 -4.46
C ILE A 28 6.47 -13.42 -4.92
N GLN A 29 7.59 -13.44 -5.64
CA GLN A 29 8.23 -14.70 -6.05
C GLN A 29 8.71 -15.53 -4.84
N LEU A 30 9.29 -14.87 -3.83
CA LEU A 30 9.69 -15.50 -2.57
C LEU A 30 8.50 -16.12 -1.85
N LEU A 31 7.39 -15.39 -1.72
CA LEU A 31 6.17 -15.89 -1.08
C LEU A 31 5.59 -17.09 -1.84
N ARG A 32 5.50 -17.03 -3.17
CA ARG A 32 4.91 -18.10 -4.00
C ARG A 32 5.64 -19.44 -3.88
N ARG A 33 6.95 -19.43 -3.67
CA ARG A 33 7.75 -20.67 -3.48
C ARG A 33 7.89 -21.10 -2.02
N THR A 34 7.54 -20.24 -1.08
CA THR A 34 7.60 -20.55 0.36
C THR A 34 6.31 -21.27 0.76
N ARG A 35 6.40 -22.58 1.02
CA ARG A 35 5.25 -23.40 1.43
C ARG A 35 5.14 -23.61 2.94
N ASN A 36 6.20 -23.30 3.68
CA ASN A 36 6.28 -23.53 5.12
C ASN A 36 5.71 -22.32 5.88
N THR A 37 4.71 -22.55 6.73
CA THR A 37 4.04 -21.51 7.53
C THR A 37 5.01 -20.75 8.45
N ALA A 38 5.91 -21.44 9.14
CA ALA A 38 6.91 -20.79 10.00
C ALA A 38 7.87 -19.89 9.22
N GLN A 39 8.17 -20.23 7.95
CA GLN A 39 8.94 -19.34 7.07
C GLN A 39 8.12 -18.12 6.65
N LEU A 40 6.83 -18.29 6.34
CA LEU A 40 5.93 -17.17 6.02
C LEU A 40 5.75 -16.24 7.23
N GLU A 41 5.62 -16.77 8.45
CA GLU A 41 5.56 -16.00 9.69
C GLU A 41 6.86 -15.19 9.90
N ALA A 42 8.01 -15.83 9.70
CA ALA A 42 9.30 -15.13 9.77
C ALA A 42 9.39 -13.99 8.76
N LEU A 43 8.86 -14.17 7.55
CA LEU A 43 8.77 -13.13 6.51
C LEU A 43 7.81 -12.00 6.92
N ALA A 44 6.60 -12.32 7.38
CA ALA A 44 5.62 -11.34 7.85
C ALA A 44 6.18 -10.49 9.00
N ASN A 45 6.85 -11.14 9.95
CA ASN A 45 7.51 -10.51 11.08
C ASN A 45 8.68 -9.61 10.65
N HIS A 46 9.52 -10.08 9.72
CA HIS A 46 10.65 -9.31 9.19
C HIS A 46 10.20 -8.04 8.47
N ALA A 47 9.16 -8.15 7.63
CA ALA A 47 8.57 -7.04 6.91
C ALA A 47 7.91 -6.03 7.87
N SER A 48 7.18 -6.52 8.88
CA SER A 48 6.52 -5.68 9.89
C SER A 48 7.52 -4.80 10.65
N HIS A 49 8.61 -5.39 11.15
CA HIS A 49 9.66 -4.66 11.88
C HIS A 49 10.36 -3.58 11.04
N ARG A 50 10.37 -3.72 9.71
CA ARG A 50 10.96 -2.76 8.77
C ARG A 50 9.94 -1.76 8.23
N GLN A 51 8.69 -1.80 8.69
CA GLN A 51 7.59 -0.98 8.18
C GLN A 51 7.32 -1.22 6.68
N TRP A 52 7.66 -2.40 6.17
CA TRP A 52 7.26 -2.85 4.83
C TRP A 52 5.82 -3.36 4.88
N HIS A 53 4.88 -2.43 5.08
CA HIS A 53 3.49 -2.71 5.45
C HIS A 53 2.78 -3.63 4.46
N ASN A 54 2.89 -3.34 3.16
CA ASN A 54 2.32 -4.18 2.10
C ASN A 54 2.90 -5.59 2.12
N PHE A 55 4.22 -5.74 2.32
CA PHE A 55 4.89 -7.04 2.34
C PHE A 55 4.47 -7.87 3.55
N SER A 56 4.34 -7.24 4.72
CA SER A 56 3.85 -7.89 5.94
C SER A 56 2.42 -8.42 5.74
N ILE A 57 1.55 -7.61 5.15
CA ILE A 57 0.18 -8.00 4.80
C ILE A 57 0.16 -9.19 3.84
N GLU A 58 0.98 -9.15 2.77
CA GLU A 58 1.03 -10.22 1.78
C GLU A 58 1.52 -11.55 2.35
N ALA A 59 2.55 -11.52 3.20
CA ALA A 59 3.03 -12.72 3.87
C ALA A 59 1.97 -13.28 4.82
N ALA A 60 1.29 -12.42 5.58
CA ALA A 60 0.21 -12.84 6.47
C ALA A 60 -0.96 -13.46 5.71
N ILE A 61 -1.33 -12.90 4.54
CA ILE A 61 -2.35 -13.48 3.66
C ILE A 61 -1.89 -14.83 3.13
N GLN A 62 -0.67 -14.92 2.59
CA GLN A 62 -0.13 -16.15 2.01
C GLN A 62 -0.04 -17.29 3.02
N GLY A 63 0.32 -16.99 4.27
CA GLY A 63 0.42 -17.99 5.35
C GLY A 63 -0.87 -18.22 6.14
N GLY A 64 -2.00 -17.61 5.75
CA GLY A 64 -3.28 -17.81 6.43
C GLY A 64 -3.32 -17.28 7.88
N MET A 65 -2.50 -16.28 8.21
CA MET A 65 -2.33 -15.75 9.56
C MET A 65 -3.46 -14.77 9.93
N HIS A 66 -4.71 -15.23 9.85
CA HIS A 66 -5.90 -14.38 9.95
C HIS A 66 -6.01 -13.63 11.27
N ASP A 67 -5.50 -14.22 12.35
CA ASP A 67 -5.63 -13.70 13.71
C ASP A 67 -4.47 -12.76 14.12
N VAL A 68 -3.44 -12.63 13.26
CA VAL A 68 -2.29 -11.77 13.56
C VAL A 68 -2.52 -10.35 13.03
N LEU A 69 -3.30 -9.58 13.78
CA LEU A 69 -3.76 -8.24 13.38
C LEU A 69 -2.60 -7.28 13.08
N VAL A 70 -1.51 -7.36 13.84
CA VAL A 70 -0.34 -6.46 13.68
C VAL A 70 0.32 -6.59 12.30
N TRP A 71 0.24 -7.76 11.66
CA TRP A 71 0.74 -7.96 10.29
C TRP A 71 -0.31 -7.63 9.23
N ARG A 72 -1.60 -7.87 9.54
CA ARG A 72 -2.69 -7.68 8.58
C ARG A 72 -3.22 -6.26 8.50
N PHE A 73 -3.10 -5.48 9.57
CA PHE A 73 -3.64 -4.12 9.69
C PHE A 73 -2.61 -3.17 10.32
N PRO A 74 -1.43 -2.99 9.70
CA PRO A 74 -0.46 -2.03 10.17
C PRO A 74 -0.99 -0.58 10.04
N ILE A 75 -0.59 0.28 10.96
CA ILE A 75 -0.88 1.72 10.91
C ILE A 75 0.09 2.40 9.94
N ALA A 76 -0.10 2.19 8.64
CA ALA A 76 0.72 2.76 7.57
C ALA A 76 0.32 4.22 7.26
N PHE A 77 1.28 5.06 6.87
CA PHE A 77 1.04 6.44 6.40
C PHE A 77 0.23 7.32 7.37
N ARG A 78 0.35 7.09 8.68
CA ARG A 78 -0.50 7.72 9.72
C ARG A 78 -0.60 9.24 9.57
N GLU A 79 0.52 9.91 9.32
CA GLU A 79 0.59 11.36 9.19
C GLU A 79 -0.23 11.86 7.99
N ASP A 80 -0.13 11.17 6.85
CA ASP A 80 -0.89 11.51 5.65
C ASP A 80 -2.40 11.34 5.88
N PHE A 81 -2.82 10.26 6.56
CA PHE A 81 -4.23 10.04 6.89
C PHE A 81 -4.79 11.11 7.84
N VAL A 82 -4.04 11.46 8.90
CA VAL A 82 -4.43 12.56 9.81
C VAL A 82 -4.51 13.90 9.08
N GLN A 83 -3.60 14.15 8.14
CA GLN A 83 -3.63 15.38 7.35
C GLN A 83 -4.85 15.43 6.44
N VAL A 84 -5.19 14.33 5.79
CA VAL A 84 -6.30 14.25 4.83
C VAL A 84 -7.67 14.23 5.51
N GLU A 85 -7.79 13.64 6.71
CA GLU A 85 -9.01 13.74 7.53
C GLU A 85 -9.36 15.20 7.81
N LYS A 86 -8.37 16.05 8.15
CA LYS A 86 -8.60 17.47 8.42
C LYS A 86 -9.12 18.24 7.20
N THR A 87 -8.75 17.85 5.99
CA THR A 87 -9.13 18.56 4.77
C THR A 87 -10.39 18.00 4.10
N SER A 88 -10.61 16.68 4.19
CA SER A 88 -11.75 16.00 3.57
C SER A 88 -12.95 15.84 4.50
N GLY A 89 -12.75 15.90 5.82
CA GLY A 89 -13.78 15.62 6.82
C GLY A 89 -14.14 14.13 6.95
N VAL A 90 -13.47 13.24 6.21
CA VAL A 90 -13.67 11.79 6.29
C VAL A 90 -12.77 11.20 7.38
N ASP A 91 -13.37 10.40 8.27
CA ASP A 91 -12.65 9.72 9.35
C ASP A 91 -11.40 8.97 8.84
N GLN A 92 -10.26 9.19 9.50
CA GLN A 92 -8.99 8.63 9.07
C GLN A 92 -8.97 7.09 9.07
N TRP A 93 -9.73 6.45 9.98
CA TRP A 93 -9.77 4.99 10.09
C TRP A 93 -10.58 4.38 8.97
N LEU A 94 -11.67 5.04 8.54
CA LEU A 94 -12.39 4.67 7.33
C LEU A 94 -11.48 4.77 6.10
N LEU A 95 -10.72 5.87 5.96
CA LEU A 95 -9.76 6.02 4.86
C LEU A 95 -8.69 4.93 4.89
N MET A 96 -8.14 4.61 6.07
CA MET A 96 -7.17 3.52 6.24
C MET A 96 -7.79 2.16 5.85
N ALA A 97 -9.03 1.88 6.26
CA ALA A 97 -9.73 0.65 5.92
C ALA A 97 -9.92 0.50 4.40
N VAL A 98 -10.29 1.59 3.72
CA VAL A 98 -10.40 1.62 2.25
C VAL A 98 -9.04 1.41 1.60
N ALA A 99 -8.01 2.17 1.97
CA ALA A 99 -6.66 2.03 1.40
C ALA A 99 -6.09 0.61 1.63
N ARG A 100 -6.36 0.03 2.80
CA ARG A 100 -6.00 -1.35 3.12
C ARG A 100 -6.66 -2.36 2.18
N ARG A 101 -7.93 -2.13 1.82
CA ARG A 101 -8.66 -2.99 0.87
C ARG A 101 -8.17 -2.80 -0.56
N GLU A 102 -7.98 -1.55 -0.98
CA GLU A 102 -7.67 -1.17 -2.35
C GLU A 102 -6.25 -1.55 -2.78
N SER A 103 -5.25 -1.29 -1.93
CA SER A 103 -3.84 -1.44 -2.32
C SER A 103 -3.01 -2.29 -1.36
N ALA A 104 -3.58 -2.72 -0.22
CA ALA A 104 -2.81 -3.24 0.91
C ALA A 104 -1.66 -2.29 1.31
N PHE A 105 -1.90 -0.98 1.23
CA PHE A 105 -0.93 0.09 1.48
C PHE A 105 0.29 0.10 0.52
N ASN A 106 0.13 -0.40 -0.71
CA ASN A 106 1.15 -0.23 -1.75
C ASN A 106 0.94 1.10 -2.49
N PRO A 107 1.80 2.12 -2.32
CA PRO A 107 1.65 3.40 -2.99
C PRO A 107 1.90 3.33 -4.50
N GLU A 108 2.60 2.29 -4.96
CA GLU A 108 2.86 2.06 -6.39
C GLU A 108 1.84 1.11 -7.03
N ALA A 109 0.72 0.81 -6.34
CA ALA A 109 -0.29 -0.09 -6.86
C ALA A 109 -0.92 0.43 -8.17
N ARG A 110 -1.02 -0.46 -9.15
CA ARG A 110 -1.65 -0.21 -10.46
C ARG A 110 -2.61 -1.35 -10.78
N SER A 111 -3.89 -1.06 -10.96
CA SER A 111 -4.86 -2.08 -11.39
C SER A 111 -4.81 -2.31 -12.89
N HIS A 112 -5.37 -3.44 -13.34
CA HIS A 112 -5.52 -3.74 -14.77
C HIS A 112 -6.39 -2.70 -15.49
N ALA A 113 -7.39 -2.13 -14.80
CA ALA A 113 -8.26 -1.08 -15.33
C ALA A 113 -7.60 0.31 -15.34
N GLY A 114 -6.43 0.48 -14.70
CA GLY A 114 -5.69 1.75 -14.66
C GLY A 114 -5.88 2.58 -13.39
N ALA A 115 -6.43 1.99 -12.32
CA ALA A 115 -6.50 2.64 -11.01
C ALA A 115 -5.12 2.72 -10.35
N LEU A 116 -4.83 3.82 -9.64
CA LEU A 116 -3.48 4.15 -9.17
C LEU A 116 -3.40 4.44 -7.66
N GLY A 117 -2.33 4.00 -7.04
CA GLY A 117 -1.91 4.40 -5.70
C GLY A 117 -2.67 3.74 -4.55
N LEU A 118 -2.48 4.32 -3.35
CA LEU A 118 -3.02 3.80 -2.09
C LEU A 118 -4.55 3.61 -2.11
N MET A 119 -5.26 4.57 -2.70
CA MET A 119 -6.73 4.56 -2.77
C MET A 119 -7.27 4.12 -4.13
N GLN A 120 -6.43 3.57 -5.02
CA GLN A 120 -6.83 3.09 -6.35
C GLN A 120 -7.70 4.11 -7.11
N VAL A 121 -7.19 5.34 -7.23
CA VAL A 121 -7.89 6.42 -7.91
C VAL A 121 -7.72 6.28 -9.41
N MET A 122 -8.83 6.34 -10.15
CA MET A 122 -8.81 6.40 -11.61
C MET A 122 -8.30 7.77 -12.10
N PRO A 123 -7.39 7.83 -13.10
CA PRO A 123 -6.91 9.10 -13.64
C PRO A 123 -8.03 10.03 -14.11
N ALA A 124 -9.08 9.49 -14.74
CA ALA A 124 -10.25 10.25 -15.15
C ALA A 124 -10.99 10.90 -13.97
N THR A 125 -11.17 10.15 -12.87
CA THR A 125 -11.77 10.66 -11.63
C THR A 125 -10.91 11.77 -11.03
N ALA A 126 -9.59 11.59 -10.98
CA ALA A 126 -8.68 12.63 -10.47
C ALA A 126 -8.74 13.92 -11.30
N ILE A 127 -8.76 13.82 -12.62
CA ILE A 127 -8.88 14.98 -13.52
C ILE A 127 -10.22 15.70 -13.30
N MET A 128 -11.32 14.95 -13.20
CA MET A 128 -12.66 15.51 -12.95
C MET A 128 -12.68 16.27 -11.61
N LEU A 129 -12.12 15.69 -10.55
CA LEU A 129 -12.04 16.32 -9.24
C LEU A 129 -11.17 17.57 -9.26
N ALA A 130 -10.01 17.52 -9.93
CA ALA A 130 -9.12 18.67 -10.05
C ALA A 130 -9.83 19.85 -10.72
N GLN A 131 -10.60 19.60 -11.78
CA GLN A 131 -11.40 20.62 -12.44
C GLN A 131 -12.48 21.22 -11.52
N ARG A 132 -13.22 20.36 -10.79
CA ARG A 132 -14.28 20.81 -9.89
C ARG A 132 -13.77 21.63 -8.71
N GLN A 133 -12.60 21.27 -8.19
CA GLN A 133 -11.99 21.91 -7.02
C GLN A 133 -11.03 23.05 -7.36
N GLY A 134 -10.81 23.33 -8.66
CA GLY A 134 -9.81 24.32 -9.09
C GLY A 134 -8.37 23.91 -8.76
N TRP A 135 -8.09 22.62 -8.58
CA TRP A 135 -6.75 22.11 -8.35
C TRP A 135 -5.97 21.95 -9.66
N PRO A 136 -4.63 21.98 -9.61
CA PRO A 136 -3.81 21.60 -10.76
C PRO A 136 -4.15 20.19 -11.23
N ARG A 137 -4.22 20.01 -12.56
CA ARG A 137 -4.43 18.69 -13.16
C ARG A 137 -3.26 17.76 -12.77
N PRO A 138 -3.51 16.63 -12.08
CA PRO A 138 -2.43 15.75 -11.65
C PRO A 138 -1.89 14.95 -12.83
N ALA A 139 -0.57 14.70 -12.84
CA ALA A 139 -0.01 13.64 -13.67
C ALA A 139 -0.33 12.27 -13.03
N GLN A 140 -0.33 11.19 -13.82
CA GLN A 140 -0.55 9.85 -13.28
C GLN A 140 0.50 9.47 -12.22
N ALA A 141 1.74 9.92 -12.38
CA ALA A 141 2.80 9.69 -11.39
C ALA A 141 2.51 10.37 -10.05
N ASP A 142 1.76 11.47 -10.03
CA ASP A 142 1.37 12.13 -8.78
C ASP A 142 0.39 11.27 -7.99
N LEU A 143 -0.47 10.49 -8.66
CA LEU A 143 -1.41 9.58 -7.99
C LEU A 143 -0.74 8.38 -7.31
N LEU A 144 0.55 8.14 -7.59
CA LEU A 144 1.36 7.15 -6.87
C LEU A 144 2.02 7.72 -5.61
N LYS A 145 1.98 9.05 -5.41
CA LYS A 145 2.45 9.66 -4.16
C LYS A 145 1.39 9.42 -3.08
N PRO A 146 1.76 8.90 -1.88
CA PRO A 146 0.82 8.57 -0.81
C PRO A 146 -0.20 9.68 -0.51
N LEU A 147 0.29 10.87 -0.16
CA LEU A 147 -0.56 12.02 0.19
C LEU A 147 -1.51 12.42 -0.95
N THR A 148 -1.02 12.50 -2.19
CA THR A 148 -1.86 12.85 -3.34
C THR A 148 -2.93 11.79 -3.60
N SER A 149 -2.57 10.50 -3.55
CA SER A 149 -3.54 9.40 -3.69
C SER A 149 -4.65 9.50 -2.64
N LEU A 150 -4.26 9.78 -1.38
CA LEU A 150 -5.18 9.97 -0.27
C LEU A 150 -6.05 11.22 -0.42
N GLN A 151 -5.51 12.34 -0.89
CA GLN A 151 -6.27 13.57 -1.13
C GLN A 151 -7.37 13.35 -2.17
N TYR A 152 -7.04 12.78 -3.33
CA TYR A 152 -8.04 12.53 -4.37
C TYR A 152 -9.03 11.44 -3.96
N GLY A 153 -8.55 10.36 -3.33
CA GLY A 153 -9.41 9.25 -2.92
C GLY A 153 -10.38 9.62 -1.79
N SER A 154 -9.91 10.36 -0.78
CA SER A 154 -10.76 10.85 0.33
C SER A 154 -11.82 11.83 -0.17
N HIS A 155 -11.44 12.74 -1.06
CA HIS A 155 -12.39 13.69 -1.62
C HIS A 155 -13.44 12.97 -2.48
N TYR A 156 -13.03 11.98 -3.28
CA TYR A 156 -13.99 11.17 -4.02
C TYR A 156 -14.94 10.40 -3.10
N LEU A 157 -14.41 9.79 -2.03
CA LEU A 157 -15.20 9.06 -1.05
C LEU A 157 -16.20 9.96 -0.32
N SER A 158 -15.79 11.18 0.03
CA SER A 158 -16.67 12.17 0.69
C SER A 158 -17.90 12.54 -0.14
N GLN A 159 -17.84 12.41 -1.47
CA GLN A 159 -18.98 12.68 -2.35
C GLN A 159 -19.98 11.52 -2.43
N MET A 160 -19.63 10.35 -1.87
CA MET A 160 -20.45 9.14 -1.89
C MET A 160 -21.08 8.80 -0.53
N LEU A 161 -20.69 9.51 0.53
CA LEU A 161 -21.24 9.41 1.88
C LEU A 161 -22.40 10.40 2.05
#